data_AF-A0A6L3NMS3-F1
#
_entry.id   AF-A0A6L3NMS3-F1
#
_cell.length_a   1.000
_cell.length_b   1.000
_cell.length_c   1.000
_cell.angle_alpha   90.00
_cell.angle_beta   90.00
_cell.angle_gamma   90.00
#
_symmetry.space_group_name_H-M   'P 1'
#
loop_
_entity.id
_entity.type
_entity.pdbx_description
1 polymer ?
#
loop_
_entity_poly.entity_id
_entity_poly.type
_entity_poly.pdbx_seq_one_letter_code
_entity_poly.pdbx_strand_id
1 'polypeptide(L)' 'MTTAYERTKSVIETREFLQLLASSDDDVTHARIRLVAARLLRHYPLDIDLKVSAAVLPGIWAVP' A
#
# COMPACT_ATOMS: atom_id res chain seq x y z
N MET A 1 12.15 9.05 3.88
CA MET A 1 12.28 8.47 2.52
C MET A 1 12.37 6.95 2.64
N THR A 2 11.65 6.16 1.84
CA THR A 2 11.73 4.69 1.94
C THR A 2 13.04 4.15 1.39
N THR A 3 13.63 3.17 2.09
CA THR A 3 14.89 2.53 1.73
C THR A 3 14.71 1.49 0.62
N ALA A 4 15.80 1.10 -0.05
CA ALA A 4 15.75 0.03 -1.03
C ALA A 4 15.27 -1.30 -0.41
N TYR A 5 15.64 -1.55 0.85
CA TYR A 5 15.17 -2.70 1.61
C TYR A 5 13.65 -2.68 1.83
N GLU A 6 13.12 -1.55 2.28
CA GLU A 6 11.67 -1.38 2.50
C GLU A 6 10.87 -1.57 1.22
N ARG A 7 11.36 -1.07 0.07
CA ARG A 7 10.71 -1.29 -1.23
C ARG A 7 10.68 -2.77 -1.61
N THR A 8 11.82 -3.46 -1.51
CA THR A 8 11.91 -4.89 -1.83
C THR A 8 11.01 -5.71 -0.92
N LYS A 9 11.01 -5.39 0.39
CA LYS A 9 10.15 -6.03 1.38
C LYS A 9 8.67 -5.85 1.05
N SER A 10 8.24 -4.62 0.76
CA SER A 10 6.84 -4.35 0.39
C SER A 10 6.40 -5.12 -0.85
N VAL A 11 7.26 -5.27 -1.86
CA VAL A 11 6.93 -6.05 -3.08
C VAL A 11 6.79 -7.53 -2.76
N ILE A 12 7.69 -8.10 -1.96
CA ILE A 12 7.66 -9.52 -1.57
C ILE A 12 6.41 -9.81 -0.73
N GLU A 13 6.16 -9.03 0.32
CA GLU A 13 5.02 -9.22 1.22
C GLU A 13 3.68 -9.01 0.50
N THR A 14 3.62 -8.06 -0.45
CA THR A 14 2.43 -7.88 -1.29
C THR A 14 2.19 -9.09 -2.19
N ARG A 15 3.25 -9.67 -2.78
CA ARG A 15 3.12 -10.89 -3.59
C ARG A 15 2.59 -12.06 -2.76
N GLU A 16 3.15 -12.30 -1.58
CA GLU A 16 2.72 -13.38 -0.69
C GLU A 16 1.27 -13.21 -0.24
N PHE A 17 0.88 -11.99 0.11
CA PHE A 17 -0.50 -11.66 0.44
C PHE A 17 -1.45 -11.97 -0.73
N LEU A 18 -1.11 -11.55 -1.96
CA LEU A 18 -1.93 -11.84 -3.15
C LEU A 18 -2.03 -13.34 -3.46
N GLN A 19 -0.97 -14.11 -3.22
CA GLN A 19 -0.99 -15.56 -3.38
C GLN A 19 -1.90 -16.23 -2.33
N LEU A 20 -1.81 -15.80 -1.06
CA LEU A 20 -2.68 -16.27 0.00
C LEU A 20 -4.16 -16.02 -0.34
N LEU A 21 -4.46 -14.82 -0.85
CA LEU A 21 -5.79 -14.49 -1.36
C LEU A 21 -6.21 -15.43 -2.47
N ALA A 22 -5.39 -15.58 -3.52
CA ALA A 22 -5.73 -16.44 -4.65
C ALA A 22 -5.95 -17.92 -4.27
N SER A 23 -5.34 -18.38 -3.18
CA SER A 23 -5.49 -19.74 -2.67
C SER A 23 -6.70 -19.96 -1.75
N SER A 24 -7.41 -18.91 -1.34
CA SER A 24 -8.59 -19.06 -0.48
C SER A 24 -9.83 -19.39 -1.32
N ASP A 25 -10.47 -20.53 -1.11
CA ASP A 25 -11.69 -20.91 -1.85
C ASP A 25 -12.99 -20.28 -1.28
N ASP A 26 -12.86 -19.35 -0.33
CA ASP A 26 -14.00 -18.68 0.29
C ASP A 26 -14.37 -17.39 -0.46
N ASP A 27 -15.38 -17.50 -1.32
CA ASP A 27 -15.94 -16.38 -2.10
C ASP A 27 -16.39 -15.19 -1.22
N VAL A 28 -16.82 -15.44 0.02
CA VAL A 28 -17.20 -14.37 0.96
C VAL A 28 -15.98 -13.58 1.40
N THR A 29 -14.86 -14.27 1.65
CA THR A 29 -13.58 -13.65 2.00
C THR A 29 -13.01 -12.84 0.83
N HIS A 30 -13.11 -13.33 -0.41
CA HIS A 30 -12.71 -12.59 -1.61
C HIS A 30 -13.50 -11.28 -1.82
N ALA A 31 -14.83 -11.34 -1.70
CA ALA A 31 -15.67 -10.16 -1.89
C ALA A 31 -15.37 -9.08 -0.83
N ARG A 32 -15.16 -9.48 0.43
CA ARG A 32 -14.81 -8.58 1.52
C ARG A 32 -13.45 -7.91 1.31
N ILE A 33 -12.46 -8.67 0.84
CA ILE A 33 -11.11 -8.16 0.63
C ILE A 33 -11.07 -7.18 -0.55
N ARG A 34 -11.81 -7.46 -1.65
CA ARG A 34 -11.97 -6.50 -2.75
C ARG A 34 -12.62 -5.20 -2.29
N LEU A 35 -13.64 -5.26 -1.43
CA LEU A 35 -14.30 -4.07 -0.89
C LEU A 35 -13.35 -3.22 -0.05
N VAL A 36 -12.56 -3.86 0.82
CA VAL A 36 -11.57 -3.16 1.67
C VAL A 36 -10.46 -2.58 0.81
N ALA A 37 -9.90 -3.33 -0.14
CA ALA A 37 -8.89 -2.84 -1.07
C ALA A 37 -9.41 -1.64 -1.88
N ALA A 38 -10.63 -1.72 -2.43
CA ALA A 38 -11.24 -0.62 -3.17
C ALA A 38 -11.53 0.61 -2.29
N ARG A 39 -11.66 0.47 -0.96
CA ARG A 39 -11.74 1.61 -0.03
C ARG A 39 -10.37 2.20 0.27
N LEU A 40 -9.38 1.35 0.55
CA LEU A 40 -8.01 1.79 0.87
C LEU A 40 -7.32 2.44 -0.33
N LEU A 41 -7.55 1.92 -1.54
CA LEU A 41 -6.98 2.44 -2.79
C LEU A 41 -7.78 3.62 -3.36
N ARG A 42 -8.99 3.91 -2.86
CA ARG A 42 -9.82 5.03 -3.33
C ARG A 42 -9.15 6.38 -3.12
N HIS A 43 -8.31 6.47 -2.10
CA HIS A 43 -7.61 7.68 -1.69
C HIS A 43 -6.09 7.48 -1.75
N TYR A 44 -5.60 6.61 -2.63
CA TYR A 44 -4.17 6.52 -2.80
C TYR A 44 -3.67 7.90 -3.24
N PRO A 45 -2.79 8.54 -2.46
CA PRO A 45 -2.30 9.86 -2.80
C PRO A 45 -1.61 9.74 -4.16
N LEU A 46 -2.05 10.57 -5.10
CA LEU A 46 -1.37 10.71 -6.37
C LEU A 46 0.06 11.20 -6.09
N ASP A 47 0.96 11.02 -7.05
CA ASP A 47 2.33 11.55 -6.93
C ASP A 47 2.35 13.05 -6.58
N ILE A 48 1.33 13.80 -7.00
CA ILE A 48 1.17 15.21 -6.63
C ILE A 48 0.79 15.40 -5.17
N ASP A 49 -0.09 14.56 -4.61
CA ASP A 49 -0.50 14.62 -3.21
C ASP A 49 0.69 14.29 -2.29
N LEU A 50 1.54 13.35 -2.71
CA LEU A 50 2.79 13.02 -2.04
C LEU A 50 3.80 14.18 -2.10
N LYS A 51 3.97 14.81 -3.26
CA LYS A 51 4.87 15.97 -3.43
C LYS A 51 4.42 17.18 -2.60
N VAL A 52 3.12 17.47 -2.59
CA VAL A 52 2.55 18.56 -1.80
C VAL A 52 2.69 18.27 -0.30
N SER A 53 2.36 17.06 0.14
CA SER A 53 2.55 16.65 1.53
C SER A 53 4.01 16.76 1.99
N ALA A 54 4.95 16.34 1.15
CA ALA A 54 6.39 16.44 1.43
C ALA A 54 6.87 17.90 1.54
N ALA A 55 6.34 18.80 0.72
CA ALA A 55 6.66 20.22 0.78
C ALA A 55 6.10 20.89 2.05
N VAL A 56 4.91 20.50 2.50
CA VAL A 56 4.23 21.10 3.66
C VAL A 56 4.71 20.54 4.99
N LEU A 57 5.10 19.27 5.04
CA LEU A 57 5.48 18.56 6.28
C LEU A 57 6.93 18.03 6.23
N PRO A 58 7.94 18.87 5.96
CA PRO A 58 9.30 18.39 5.72
C PRO A 58 9.89 17.65 6.91
N GLY A 59 9.52 17.98 8.16
CA GLY A 59 10.00 17.27 9.36
C GLY A 59 9.46 15.84 9.51
N ILE A 60 8.34 15.50 8.87
CA ILE A 60 7.81 14.13 8.84
C ILE A 60 8.47 13.33 7.70
N TRP A 61 8.77 13.99 6.58
CA TRP A 61 9.34 13.36 5.39
C TRP A 61 10.88 13.33 5.38
N ALA A 62 11.51 14.16 6.20
CA ALA A 62 12.96 14.21 6.39
C ALA A 62 13.50 12.88 6.92
N VAL A 63 14.75 12.57 6.55
CA VAL A 63 15.49 11.45 7.14
C VAL A 63 15.82 11.85 8.59
N PRO A 64 15.61 10.96 9.59
CA PRO A 64 15.99 11.25 10.97
C PRO A 64 17.49 11.53 11.12
#